data_AF-A0A2T0GS79-F1
#
_entry.id   AF-A0A2T0GS79-F1
#
_cell.length_a   1.000
_cell.length_b   1.000
_cell.length_c   1.000
_cell.angle_alpha   90.00
_cell.angle_beta   90.00
_cell.angle_gamma   90.00
#
_symmetry.space_group_name_H-M   'P 1'
#
loop_
_entity.id
_entity.type
_entity.pdbx_description
1 polymer ?
#
loop_
_entity_poly.entity_id
_entity_poly.type
_entity_poly.pdbx_seq_one_letter_code
_entity_poly.pdbx_strand_id
1 'polypeptide(L)'
;MSQTVLRLALARPHVMVLQAAGGERVRLAVDGELRRRGWPSALSPADTDVLVLAGTAGSRLAGRVRALWRRVPEPRLFLHVGEAGEVPRLFDGVREELAGGGGPRTPLPESGAEAAATEGNRGEGRYSEASETRTDSHAGTHGEVEGHEHHAGTVEGLAMAGRGPDRDGLALDRLHVPLGSPLPGWPPGLLVHTVLQGDVLQWVEAEQLDDPDAGGEFWGEPWRHAADGHRVTRGWAARRVVAARLDSLAGLLTVVGWPDPAGLARRIRDETLAGGPGSRLRAGIARLAGRLRRSRTLTWLTSDIGVLSTGTAHRAGFGGTVLRASRAGGDVAARWREWLTEIERGAHRVDDTSALSGTAGAATWVRSGPVLEVLPGLLEGAELSAARLTVASLDPRGTGIPPDEGWGFSGA
;
A
#
# COMPACT_ATOMS: atom_id res chain seq x y z
N MET A 1 -2.18 -17.14 -31.19
CA MET A 1 -3.33 -17.47 -30.32
C MET A 1 -4.61 -17.03 -31.03
N SER A 2 -5.68 -17.82 -31.05
CA SER A 2 -6.95 -17.42 -31.69
C SER A 2 -7.62 -16.29 -30.89
N GLN A 3 -8.20 -15.28 -31.56
CA GLN A 3 -8.93 -14.15 -30.94
C GLN A 3 -10.02 -14.63 -29.95
N THR A 4 -10.61 -15.79 -30.21
CA THR A 4 -11.63 -16.40 -29.35
C THR A 4 -11.04 -16.86 -28.01
N VAL A 5 -9.85 -17.45 -28.01
CA VAL A 5 -9.14 -17.89 -26.80
C VAL A 5 -8.68 -16.67 -26.00
N LEU A 6 -8.22 -15.60 -26.68
CA LEU A 6 -7.86 -14.34 -26.05
C LEU A 6 -9.07 -13.69 -25.37
N ARG A 7 -10.24 -13.63 -26.04
CA ARG A 7 -11.48 -13.09 -25.45
C ARG A 7 -11.99 -13.89 -24.25
N LEU A 8 -11.79 -15.22 -24.25
CA LEU A 8 -12.11 -16.10 -23.13
C LEU A 8 -11.16 -15.88 -21.94
N ALA A 9 -9.85 -15.77 -22.20
CA ALA A 9 -8.85 -15.45 -21.18
C ALA A 9 -9.11 -14.06 -20.55
N LEU A 10 -9.48 -13.07 -21.37
CA LEU A 10 -9.81 -11.70 -20.97
C LEU A 10 -11.27 -11.53 -20.50
N ALA A 11 -11.98 -12.61 -20.21
CA ALA A 11 -13.34 -12.50 -19.68
C ALA A 11 -13.37 -11.83 -18.30
N ARG A 12 -12.30 -12.03 -17.51
CA ARG A 12 -12.13 -11.47 -16.17
C ARG A 12 -10.71 -10.91 -16.04
N PRO A 13 -10.40 -9.73 -16.60
CA PRO A 13 -9.07 -9.16 -16.53
C PRO A 13 -8.58 -9.04 -15.09
N HIS A 14 -7.32 -9.40 -14.85
CA HIS A 14 -6.65 -9.27 -13.58
C HIS A 14 -6.14 -7.84 -13.42
N VAL A 15 -6.62 -7.14 -12.40
CA VAL A 15 -6.38 -5.70 -12.24
C VAL A 15 -5.43 -5.43 -11.07
N MET A 16 -4.31 -4.77 -11.35
CA MET A 16 -3.40 -4.24 -10.33
C MET A 16 -3.70 -2.76 -10.10
N VAL A 17 -3.96 -2.38 -8.86
CA VAL A 17 -4.24 -0.98 -8.49
C VAL A 17 -3.05 -0.42 -7.71
N LEU A 18 -2.44 0.64 -8.25
CA LEU A 18 -1.49 1.48 -7.55
C LEU A 18 -2.21 2.72 -7.06
N GLN A 19 -2.23 2.93 -5.74
CA GLN A 19 -2.82 4.12 -5.16
C GLN A 19 -1.74 5.18 -4.95
N ALA A 20 -1.92 6.36 -5.53
CA ALA A 20 -1.14 7.54 -5.18
C ALA A 20 -1.57 8.13 -3.83
N ALA A 21 -0.76 9.01 -3.25
CA ALA A 21 -1.17 9.75 -2.05
C ALA A 21 -2.46 10.56 -2.34
N GLY A 22 -3.44 10.53 -1.42
CA GLY A 22 -4.76 11.15 -1.62
C GLY A 22 -5.72 10.38 -2.56
N GLY A 23 -5.26 9.30 -3.17
CA GLY A 23 -6.05 8.48 -4.11
C GLY A 23 -7.09 7.56 -3.46
N GLU A 24 -7.35 7.65 -2.16
CA GLU A 24 -8.22 6.75 -1.39
C GLU A 24 -9.62 6.64 -2.00
N ARG A 25 -10.25 7.78 -2.30
CA ARG A 25 -11.61 7.81 -2.85
C ARG A 25 -11.67 7.07 -4.18
N VAL A 26 -10.66 7.28 -5.02
CA VAL A 26 -10.54 6.64 -6.35
C VAL A 26 -10.29 5.15 -6.20
N ARG A 27 -9.34 4.75 -5.36
CA ARG A 27 -9.01 3.34 -5.11
C ARG A 27 -10.20 2.57 -4.56
N LEU A 28 -10.98 3.17 -3.66
CA LEU A 28 -12.22 2.56 -3.15
C LEU A 28 -13.29 2.40 -4.23
N ALA A 29 -13.41 3.37 -5.14
CA ALA A 29 -14.33 3.28 -6.27
C ALA A 29 -13.90 2.18 -7.27
N VAL A 30 -12.60 2.08 -7.57
CA VAL A 30 -12.02 1.00 -8.39
C VAL A 30 -12.27 -0.36 -7.75
N ASP A 31 -11.96 -0.53 -6.46
CA ASP A 31 -12.25 -1.74 -5.69
C ASP A 31 -13.72 -2.17 -5.80
N GLY A 32 -14.63 -1.20 -5.71
CA GLY A 32 -16.07 -1.41 -5.85
C GLY A 32 -16.47 -1.85 -7.25
N GLU A 33 -15.85 -1.25 -8.28
CA GLU A 33 -16.09 -1.60 -9.68
C GLU A 33 -15.58 -3.00 -10.02
N LEU A 34 -14.39 -3.37 -9.54
CA LEU A 34 -13.86 -4.74 -9.69
C LEU A 34 -14.83 -5.76 -9.10
N ARG A 35 -15.37 -5.50 -7.91
CA ARG A 35 -16.39 -6.36 -7.29
C ARG A 35 -17.67 -6.44 -8.11
N ARG A 36 -18.18 -5.32 -8.61
CA ARG A 36 -19.39 -5.28 -9.45
C ARG A 36 -19.23 -6.09 -10.74
N ARG A 37 -18.05 -6.02 -11.37
CA ARG A 37 -17.73 -6.75 -12.60
C ARG A 37 -17.25 -8.19 -12.37
N GLY A 38 -16.97 -8.56 -11.12
CA GLY A 38 -16.39 -9.85 -10.77
C GLY A 38 -14.94 -9.99 -11.27
N TRP A 39 -14.22 -8.90 -11.47
CA TRP A 39 -12.82 -8.91 -11.91
C TRP A 39 -11.88 -9.14 -10.72
N PRO A 40 -10.91 -10.06 -10.83
CA PRO A 40 -9.95 -10.32 -9.76
C PRO A 40 -8.91 -9.20 -9.65
N SER A 41 -8.39 -9.00 -8.44
CA SER A 41 -7.19 -8.20 -8.22
C SER A 41 -5.95 -9.04 -8.53
N ALA A 42 -5.04 -8.50 -9.32
CA ALA A 42 -3.76 -9.14 -9.63
C ALA A 42 -2.86 -9.17 -8.38
N LEU A 43 -2.10 -10.25 -8.21
CA LEU A 43 -1.17 -10.41 -7.08
C LEU A 43 0.28 -10.09 -7.44
N SER A 44 0.60 -10.03 -8.73
CA SER A 44 1.94 -9.74 -9.24
C SER A 44 1.87 -9.07 -10.63
N PRO A 45 2.94 -8.42 -11.09
CA PRO A 45 2.97 -7.81 -12.41
C PRO A 45 2.78 -8.83 -13.54
N ALA A 46 3.29 -10.05 -13.35
CA ALA A 46 3.17 -11.15 -14.31
C ALA A 46 1.73 -11.67 -14.45
N ASP A 47 0.90 -11.43 -13.44
CA ASP A 47 -0.51 -11.81 -13.37
C ASP A 47 -1.43 -10.61 -13.70
N THR A 48 -0.88 -9.48 -14.17
CA THR A 48 -1.64 -8.26 -14.40
C THR A 48 -2.01 -8.14 -15.87
N ASP A 49 -3.30 -7.89 -16.16
CA ASP A 49 -3.77 -7.47 -17.49
C ASP A 49 -4.01 -5.95 -17.52
N VAL A 50 -4.49 -5.37 -16.40
CA VAL A 50 -4.81 -3.94 -16.30
C VAL A 50 -4.07 -3.32 -15.14
N LEU A 51 -3.21 -2.35 -15.43
CA LEU A 51 -2.55 -1.53 -14.42
C LEU A 51 -3.33 -0.22 -14.24
N VAL A 52 -3.85 0.00 -13.04
CA VAL A 52 -4.62 1.20 -12.69
C VAL A 52 -3.82 2.08 -11.75
N LEU A 53 -3.61 3.34 -12.12
CA LEU A 53 -3.14 4.38 -11.19
C LEU A 53 -4.35 5.14 -10.64
N ALA A 54 -4.59 5.04 -9.34
CA ALA A 54 -5.67 5.71 -8.64
C ALA A 54 -5.15 6.97 -7.93
N GLY A 55 -5.61 8.14 -8.39
CA GLY A 55 -5.15 9.46 -7.93
C GLY A 55 -3.96 9.99 -8.74
N THR A 56 -3.38 11.10 -8.29
CA THR A 56 -2.28 11.78 -8.99
C THR A 56 -0.94 11.36 -8.40
N ALA A 57 -0.08 10.74 -9.22
CA ALA A 57 1.25 10.32 -8.78
C ALA A 57 2.22 11.51 -8.69
N GLY A 58 3.00 11.57 -7.60
CA GLY A 58 4.20 12.40 -7.55
C GLY A 58 5.31 11.85 -8.45
N SER A 59 6.37 12.64 -8.64
CA SER A 59 7.48 12.31 -9.55
C SER A 59 8.18 10.98 -9.22
N ARG A 60 8.28 10.64 -7.93
CA ARG A 60 8.87 9.39 -7.44
C ARG A 60 7.99 8.19 -7.74
N LEU A 61 6.68 8.29 -7.48
CA LEU A 61 5.72 7.22 -7.82
C LEU A 61 5.61 7.03 -9.33
N ALA A 62 5.65 8.11 -10.12
CA ALA A 62 5.59 8.05 -11.58
C ALA A 62 6.70 7.16 -12.19
N GLY A 63 7.95 7.30 -11.71
CA GLY A 63 9.06 6.43 -12.13
C GLY A 63 8.81 4.95 -11.83
N ARG A 64 8.17 4.64 -10.68
CA ARG A 64 7.82 3.28 -10.30
C ARG A 64 6.68 2.69 -11.12
N VAL A 65 5.65 3.49 -11.43
CA VAL A 65 4.54 3.09 -12.31
C VAL A 65 5.10 2.62 -13.66
N ARG A 66 6.02 3.37 -14.26
CA ARG A 66 6.66 3.00 -15.54
C ARG A 66 7.51 1.74 -15.44
N ALA A 67 8.31 1.62 -14.38
CA ALA A 67 9.11 0.42 -14.15
C ALA A 67 8.26 -0.83 -13.94
N LEU A 68 7.08 -0.68 -13.33
CA LEU A 68 6.11 -1.75 -13.17
C LEU A 68 5.43 -2.10 -14.49
N TRP A 69 4.98 -1.10 -15.25
CA TRP A 69 4.33 -1.29 -16.55
C TRP A 69 5.18 -2.13 -17.51
N ARG A 70 6.49 -1.92 -17.55
CA ARG A 70 7.42 -2.72 -18.36
C ARG A 70 7.43 -4.22 -18.00
N ARG A 71 7.05 -4.58 -16.77
CA ARG A 71 6.98 -5.97 -16.29
C ARG A 71 5.62 -6.63 -16.46
N VAL A 72 4.59 -5.85 -16.83
CA VAL A 72 3.26 -6.38 -17.14
C VAL A 72 3.33 -7.05 -18.52
N PRO A 73 2.88 -8.29 -18.70
CA PRO A 73 2.90 -8.97 -19.99
C PRO A 73 1.83 -8.41 -20.95
N GLU A 74 2.01 -8.59 -22.26
CA GLU A 74 0.96 -8.28 -23.24
C GLU A 74 -0.05 -9.44 -23.34
N PRO A 75 -1.35 -9.17 -23.60
CA PRO A 75 -1.95 -7.85 -23.77
C PRO A 75 -2.14 -7.12 -22.43
N ARG A 76 -1.74 -5.85 -22.36
CA ARG A 76 -1.88 -5.02 -21.15
C ARG A 76 -2.57 -3.70 -21.42
N LEU A 77 -3.28 -3.18 -20.42
CA LEU A 77 -3.91 -1.86 -20.46
C LEU A 77 -3.46 -1.01 -19.27
N PHE A 78 -3.10 0.24 -19.52
CA PHE A 78 -2.84 1.21 -18.44
C PHE A 78 -3.97 2.23 -18.36
N LEU A 79 -4.53 2.41 -17.16
CA LEU A 79 -5.58 3.36 -16.84
C LEU A 79 -5.11 4.30 -15.74
N HIS A 80 -5.14 5.61 -16.00
CA HIS A 80 -5.07 6.61 -14.96
C HIS A 80 -6.48 7.07 -14.61
N VAL A 81 -6.82 7.02 -13.32
CA VAL A 81 -8.10 7.46 -12.81
C VAL A 81 -7.85 8.61 -11.84
N GLY A 82 -8.25 9.82 -12.23
CA GLY A 82 -8.13 11.02 -11.39
C GLY A 82 -9.29 11.13 -10.39
N GLU A 83 -10.49 10.77 -10.82
CA GLU A 83 -11.70 10.94 -10.02
C GLU A 83 -12.53 9.65 -9.87
N ALA A 84 -13.13 9.48 -8.68
CA ALA A 84 -13.93 8.30 -8.37
C ALA A 84 -15.18 8.16 -9.26
N GLY A 85 -15.74 9.27 -9.75
CA GLY A 85 -16.93 9.27 -10.62
C GLY A 85 -16.65 8.75 -12.03
N GLU A 86 -15.40 8.76 -12.47
CA GLU A 86 -15.00 8.33 -13.81
C GLU A 86 -14.83 6.82 -13.92
N VAL A 87 -14.67 6.13 -12.78
CA VAL A 87 -14.34 4.69 -12.72
C VAL A 87 -15.26 3.83 -13.60
N PRO A 88 -16.61 3.93 -13.53
CA PRO A 88 -17.45 3.08 -14.37
C PRO A 88 -17.18 3.26 -15.87
N ARG A 89 -17.12 4.53 -16.33
CA ARG A 89 -16.83 4.87 -17.74
C ARG A 89 -15.45 4.38 -18.17
N LEU A 90 -14.44 4.58 -17.34
CA LEU A 90 -13.08 4.13 -17.63
C LEU A 90 -12.94 2.61 -17.57
N PHE A 91 -13.88 1.87 -16.98
CA PHE A 91 -13.84 0.41 -16.97
C PHE A 91 -14.66 -0.21 -18.11
N ASP A 92 -15.48 0.60 -18.78
CA ASP A 92 -16.13 0.21 -20.03
C ASP A 92 -15.09 0.05 -21.16
N GLY A 93 -15.36 -0.85 -22.10
CA GLY A 93 -14.47 -1.13 -23.24
C GLY A 93 -13.15 -1.83 -22.91
N VAL A 94 -12.75 -1.98 -21.63
CA VAL A 94 -11.45 -2.56 -21.24
C VAL A 94 -11.20 -3.93 -21.88
N ARG A 95 -12.22 -4.79 -21.92
CA ARG A 95 -12.11 -6.13 -22.52
C ARG A 95 -11.89 -6.08 -24.03
N GLU A 96 -12.51 -5.13 -24.71
CA GLU A 96 -12.40 -4.95 -26.16
C GLU A 96 -11.02 -4.41 -26.52
N GLU A 97 -10.52 -3.46 -25.73
CA GLU A 97 -9.19 -2.88 -25.93
C GLU A 97 -8.07 -3.88 -25.65
N LEU A 98 -8.15 -4.66 -24.56
CA LEU A 98 -7.20 -5.75 -24.32
C LEU A 98 -7.24 -6.78 -25.46
N ALA A 99 -8.42 -7.10 -26.00
CA ALA A 99 -8.53 -7.98 -27.15
C ALA A 99 -7.98 -7.37 -28.45
N GLY A 100 -7.92 -6.04 -28.53
CA GLY A 100 -7.33 -5.26 -29.63
C GLY A 100 -5.82 -5.05 -29.53
N GLY A 101 -5.16 -5.60 -28.50
CA GLY A 101 -3.71 -5.48 -28.29
C GLY A 101 -3.32 -4.60 -27.10
N GLY A 102 -4.28 -3.88 -26.50
CA GLY A 102 -4.04 -3.05 -25.33
C GLY A 102 -3.21 -1.80 -25.61
N GLY A 103 -2.58 -1.27 -24.55
CA GLY A 103 -1.79 -0.06 -24.56
C GLY A 103 -2.14 0.89 -23.41
N PRO A 104 -1.40 1.99 -23.26
CA PRO A 104 -1.79 3.04 -22.33
C PRO A 104 -2.95 3.85 -22.87
N ARG A 105 -4.09 3.84 -22.17
CA ARG A 105 -5.28 4.62 -22.54
C ARG A 105 -5.08 6.11 -22.23
N THR A 106 -4.27 6.38 -21.21
CA THR A 106 -3.76 7.71 -20.83
C THR A 106 -2.24 7.64 -20.80
N PRO A 107 -1.50 8.72 -21.14
CA PRO A 107 -0.05 8.73 -21.00
C PRO A 107 0.40 8.27 -19.61
N LEU A 108 1.49 7.50 -19.56
CA LEU A 108 2.13 7.15 -18.29
C LEU A 108 2.64 8.44 -17.62
N PRO A 109 2.51 8.58 -16.29
CA PRO A 109 2.90 9.79 -15.58
C PRO A 109 4.40 10.08 -15.78
N GLU A 110 4.75 11.37 -15.89
CA GLU A 110 6.14 11.80 -16.11
C GLU A 110 7.01 11.66 -14.87
N SER A 111 8.23 11.12 -15.04
CA SER A 111 9.25 11.19 -13.99
C SER A 111 9.88 12.58 -13.98
N GLY A 112 10.26 13.08 -12.80
CA GLY A 112 10.88 14.40 -12.67
C GLY A 112 12.18 14.59 -13.49
N ALA A 113 12.85 13.49 -13.86
CA ALA A 113 14.03 13.52 -14.72
C ALA A 113 13.70 13.84 -16.20
N GLU A 114 12.50 13.48 -16.67
CA GLU A 114 12.05 13.76 -18.03
C GLU A 114 11.36 15.12 -18.12
N ALA A 115 10.59 15.54 -17.10
CA ALA A 115 9.98 16.87 -17.07
C ALA A 115 11.03 17.99 -17.20
N ALA A 116 12.21 17.83 -16.57
CA ALA A 116 13.34 18.73 -16.72
C ALA A 116 13.99 18.69 -18.12
N ALA A 117 13.95 17.54 -18.81
CA ALA A 117 14.44 17.41 -20.18
C ALA A 117 13.47 18.00 -21.21
N THR A 118 12.16 17.98 -20.93
CA THR A 118 11.12 18.55 -21.81
C THR A 118 11.05 20.08 -21.73
N GLU A 119 11.38 20.68 -20.58
CA GLU A 119 11.55 22.13 -20.45
C GLU A 119 12.90 22.63 -21.01
N GLY A 120 13.95 21.80 -20.97
CA GLY A 120 15.28 22.12 -21.50
C GLY A 120 15.44 22.00 -23.03
N ASN A 121 14.45 21.47 -23.75
CA ASN A 121 14.57 21.18 -25.19
C ASN A 121 13.67 22.06 -26.09
N ARG A 122 13.25 23.23 -25.60
CA ARG A 122 12.72 24.33 -26.42
C ARG A 122 13.75 25.46 -26.53
N GLY A 123 14.89 25.17 -27.14
CA GLY A 123 15.91 26.19 -27.36
C GLY A 123 17.11 25.66 -28.13
N GLU A 124 17.12 25.97 -29.42
CA GLU A 124 18.28 26.00 -30.32
C GLU A 124 18.89 24.67 -30.80
N GLY A 125 18.55 24.37 -32.05
CA GLY A 125 19.39 23.55 -32.89
C GLY A 125 20.57 24.35 -33.49
N ARG A 126 21.61 23.56 -33.81
CA ARG A 126 22.22 23.40 -35.15
C ARG A 126 23.73 23.74 -35.22
N TYR A 127 24.43 22.80 -35.90
CA TYR A 127 25.79 22.83 -36.48
C TYR A 127 26.95 22.51 -35.51
N SER A 128 28.00 21.74 -35.82
CA SER A 128 28.44 20.90 -36.95
C SER A 128 29.75 20.23 -36.45
N GLU A 129 29.91 18.91 -36.56
CA GLU A 129 30.85 18.24 -37.49
C GLU A 129 32.34 18.66 -37.34
N ALA A 130 33.21 17.75 -36.85
CA ALA A 130 34.49 17.41 -37.49
C ALA A 130 35.38 16.45 -36.65
N SER A 131 35.88 15.44 -37.37
CA SER A 131 37.23 14.85 -37.33
C SER A 131 37.62 13.81 -36.27
N GLU A 132 37.90 12.65 -36.84
CA GLU A 132 38.74 11.54 -36.41
C GLU A 132 40.10 11.96 -35.81
N THR A 133 40.62 11.15 -34.88
CA THR A 133 42.02 10.70 -34.92
C THR A 133 42.18 9.38 -34.19
N ARG A 134 42.74 8.38 -34.89
CA ARG A 134 43.27 7.13 -34.34
C ARG A 134 44.68 7.39 -33.81
N THR A 135 45.06 6.67 -32.75
CA THR A 135 46.45 6.30 -32.51
C THR A 135 46.52 4.97 -31.77
N ASP A 136 47.30 4.05 -32.34
CA ASP A 136 47.62 2.73 -31.85
C ASP A 136 48.63 2.75 -30.68
N SER A 137 48.68 1.62 -29.96
CA SER A 137 49.88 0.81 -29.64
C SER A 137 50.50 0.78 -28.22
N HIS A 138 50.83 -0.47 -27.85
CA HIS A 138 51.80 -1.03 -26.87
C HIS A 138 51.30 -1.26 -25.42
N ALA A 139 51.20 -2.48 -24.88
CA ALA A 139 52.11 -3.65 -24.70
C ALA A 139 52.89 -3.65 -23.36
N GLY A 140 52.81 -4.78 -22.63
CA GLY A 140 53.54 -5.13 -21.40
C GLY A 140 52.75 -4.83 -20.11
N THR A 141 52.77 -5.62 -19.03
CA THR A 141 53.64 -6.72 -18.59
C THR A 141 52.95 -7.41 -17.40
N HIS A 142 53.23 -8.70 -17.23
CA HIS A 142 52.81 -9.54 -16.11
C HIS A 142 53.23 -8.98 -14.74
N GLY A 143 52.30 -9.01 -13.78
CA GLY A 143 52.57 -8.81 -12.36
C GLY A 143 51.68 -9.75 -11.56
N GLU A 144 52.30 -10.77 -10.98
CA GLU A 144 51.72 -11.66 -9.98
C GLU A 144 51.32 -10.84 -8.74
N VAL A 145 50.08 -11.01 -8.28
CA VAL A 145 49.71 -10.69 -6.91
C VAL A 145 48.80 -11.81 -6.41
N GLU A 146 49.39 -12.70 -5.63
CA GLU A 146 48.67 -13.59 -4.72
C GLU A 146 47.93 -12.74 -3.69
N GLY A 147 46.61 -12.76 -3.79
CA GLY A 147 45.68 -12.32 -2.77
C GLY A 147 44.35 -12.96 -3.09
N HIS A 148 43.93 -13.93 -2.28
CA HIS A 148 42.67 -14.64 -2.44
C HIS A 148 41.48 -13.68 -2.36
N GLU A 149 41.12 -13.08 -3.50
CA GLU A 149 39.83 -12.46 -3.71
C GLU A 149 38.81 -13.56 -3.98
N HIS A 150 37.80 -13.64 -3.12
CA HIS A 150 36.64 -14.50 -3.33
C HIS A 150 35.95 -14.07 -4.62
N HIS A 151 36.23 -14.79 -5.71
CA HIS A 151 35.60 -14.60 -7.01
C HIS A 151 34.07 -14.61 -6.85
N ALA A 152 33.47 -13.42 -6.92
CA ALA A 152 32.08 -13.26 -7.27
C ALA A 152 31.96 -13.69 -8.74
N GLY A 153 31.55 -14.94 -8.96
CA GLY A 153 31.26 -15.44 -10.29
C GLY A 153 30.23 -14.55 -10.98
N THR A 154 30.20 -14.58 -12.30
CA THR A 154 29.12 -13.99 -13.10
C THR A 154 28.38 -15.14 -13.78
N VAL A 155 27.05 -15.06 -13.84
CA VAL A 155 26.21 -16.00 -14.60
C VAL A 155 25.45 -15.16 -15.63
N GLU A 156 25.58 -15.49 -16.91
CA GLU A 156 25.01 -14.73 -18.03
C GLU A 156 25.33 -13.21 -18.01
N GLY A 157 26.52 -12.82 -17.52
CA GLY A 157 26.95 -11.42 -17.48
C GLY A 157 26.33 -10.59 -16.35
N LEU A 158 25.54 -11.20 -15.46
CA LEU A 158 25.03 -10.58 -14.25
C LEU A 158 25.94 -10.95 -13.07
N ALA A 159 26.26 -9.95 -12.25
CA ALA A 159 27.00 -10.17 -11.00
C ALA A 159 26.18 -11.08 -10.08
N MET A 160 26.81 -12.15 -9.58
CA MET A 160 26.19 -12.99 -8.57
C MET A 160 25.87 -12.17 -7.32
N ALA A 161 24.79 -12.53 -6.61
CA ALA A 161 24.43 -11.89 -5.35
C ALA A 161 25.60 -12.01 -4.35
N GLY A 162 25.84 -10.94 -3.59
CA GLY A 162 26.82 -10.98 -2.51
C GLY A 162 26.36 -11.98 -1.44
N ARG A 163 27.29 -12.68 -0.80
CA ARG A 163 26.97 -13.64 0.29
C ARG A 163 27.27 -13.04 1.65
N GLY A 164 26.47 -13.37 2.65
CA GLY A 164 26.71 -13.01 4.05
C GLY A 164 26.62 -14.22 4.98
N PRO A 165 27.27 -14.18 6.15
CA PRO A 165 27.20 -15.28 7.12
C PRO A 165 25.76 -15.47 7.64
N ASP A 166 25.37 -16.71 7.90
CA ASP A 166 24.09 -17.13 8.47
C ASP A 166 24.29 -17.82 9.83
N ARG A 167 23.20 -18.07 10.56
CA ARG A 167 23.16 -18.59 11.94
C ARG A 167 23.80 -19.98 12.10
N ASP A 168 23.85 -20.76 11.04
CA ASP A 168 24.45 -22.09 10.99
C ASP A 168 25.92 -22.08 10.52
N GLY A 169 26.47 -20.90 10.24
CA GLY A 169 27.82 -20.73 9.71
C GLY A 169 27.94 -20.89 8.19
N LEU A 170 26.83 -21.15 7.49
CA LEU A 170 26.78 -21.12 6.02
C LEU A 170 26.61 -19.68 5.52
N ALA A 171 26.98 -19.43 4.26
CA ALA A 171 26.82 -18.13 3.65
C ALA A 171 25.58 -18.12 2.75
N LEU A 172 24.60 -17.28 3.05
CA LEU A 172 23.40 -17.08 2.24
C LEU A 172 23.52 -15.86 1.33
N ASP A 173 22.89 -15.93 0.18
CA ASP A 173 22.78 -14.82 -0.77
C ASP A 173 22.03 -13.64 -0.14
N ARG A 174 22.56 -12.44 -0.33
CA ARG A 174 21.97 -11.17 0.06
C ARG A 174 21.20 -10.58 -1.11
N LEU A 175 19.89 -10.44 -0.92
CA LEU A 175 19.00 -9.90 -1.93
C LEU A 175 18.53 -8.51 -1.51
N HIS A 176 18.86 -7.50 -2.31
CA HIS A 176 18.35 -6.14 -2.14
C HIS A 176 16.98 -6.05 -2.81
N VAL A 177 15.91 -6.12 -2.03
CA VAL A 177 14.53 -6.13 -2.55
C VAL A 177 13.72 -4.98 -1.93
N PRO A 178 13.20 -4.06 -2.73
CA PRO A 178 12.23 -3.08 -2.24
C PRO A 178 10.85 -3.72 -2.10
N LEU A 179 10.24 -3.61 -0.92
CA LEU A 179 8.85 -3.97 -0.65
C LEU A 179 7.96 -2.72 -0.78
N GLY A 180 6.86 -2.80 -1.53
CA GLY A 180 6.10 -1.60 -1.90
C GLY A 180 4.67 -1.85 -2.40
N SER A 181 4.03 -0.78 -2.88
CA SER A 181 2.63 -0.72 -3.32
C SER A 181 2.12 -1.85 -4.26
N PRO A 182 2.94 -2.50 -5.12
CA PRO A 182 2.46 -3.64 -5.90
C PRO A 182 2.11 -4.87 -5.05
N LEU A 183 2.58 -4.94 -3.80
CA LEU A 183 2.31 -6.07 -2.92
C LEU A 183 0.84 -6.06 -2.43
N PRO A 184 0.15 -7.21 -2.45
CA PRO A 184 -1.23 -7.29 -1.95
C PRO A 184 -1.35 -6.83 -0.50
N GLY A 185 -2.30 -5.93 -0.25
CA GLY A 185 -2.57 -5.37 1.08
C GLY A 185 -1.54 -4.34 1.57
N TRP A 186 -0.58 -3.93 0.73
CA TRP A 186 0.46 -2.99 1.12
C TRP A 186 -0.07 -1.54 1.26
N PRO A 187 0.46 -0.76 2.22
CA PRO A 187 0.12 0.66 2.35
C PRO A 187 0.58 1.51 1.14
N PRO A 188 -0.11 2.59 0.78
CA PRO A 188 0.11 3.34 -0.43
C PRO A 188 1.28 4.30 -0.21
N GLY A 189 2.17 4.41 -1.18
CA GLY A 189 3.35 5.26 -1.05
C GLY A 189 4.39 4.79 -0.01
N LEU A 190 4.09 3.80 0.85
CA LEU A 190 5.11 3.18 1.71
C LEU A 190 6.04 2.32 0.85
N LEU A 191 7.33 2.57 0.99
CA LEU A 191 8.40 1.78 0.43
C LEU A 191 9.31 1.32 1.58
N VAL A 192 9.63 0.05 1.60
CA VAL A 192 10.58 -0.50 2.56
C VAL A 192 11.73 -1.11 1.79
N HIS A 193 12.89 -0.47 1.85
CA HIS A 193 14.13 -0.98 1.29
C HIS A 193 14.64 -2.07 2.23
N THR A 194 14.91 -3.26 1.68
CA THR A 194 15.34 -4.38 2.51
C THR A 194 16.55 -5.09 1.91
N VAL A 195 17.35 -5.68 2.80
CA VAL A 195 18.30 -6.74 2.47
C VAL A 195 17.75 -8.03 3.06
N LEU A 196 17.43 -9.01 2.22
CA LEU A 196 17.01 -10.33 2.66
C LEU A 196 18.17 -11.32 2.60
N GLN A 197 18.23 -12.21 3.58
CA GLN A 197 19.00 -13.45 3.51
C GLN A 197 18.03 -14.60 3.82
N GLY A 198 17.77 -15.45 2.82
CA GLY A 198 16.63 -16.37 2.88
C GLY A 198 15.31 -15.60 2.93
N ASP A 199 14.51 -15.84 3.98
CA ASP A 199 13.26 -15.13 4.27
C ASP A 199 13.41 -14.06 5.37
N VAL A 200 14.59 -13.90 5.96
CA VAL A 200 14.84 -12.96 7.06
C VAL A 200 15.32 -11.60 6.53
N LEU A 201 14.73 -10.54 7.05
CA LEU A 201 15.13 -9.15 6.77
C LEU A 201 16.34 -8.79 7.64
N GLN A 202 17.49 -8.54 7.04
CA GLN A 202 18.75 -8.25 7.73
C GLN A 202 18.98 -6.75 7.93
N TRP A 203 18.43 -5.95 7.03
CA TRP A 203 18.52 -4.50 7.08
C TRP A 203 17.24 -3.91 6.49
N VAL A 204 16.75 -2.84 7.12
CA VAL A 204 15.49 -2.22 6.74
C VAL A 204 15.58 -0.70 6.80
N GLU A 205 15.13 -0.04 5.74
CA GLU A 205 14.85 1.40 5.73
C GLU A 205 13.45 1.64 5.20
N ALA A 206 12.66 2.46 5.90
CA ALA A 206 11.30 2.81 5.53
C ALA A 206 11.24 4.24 4.97
N GLU A 207 10.62 4.39 3.81
CA GLU A 207 10.47 5.65 3.09
C GLU A 207 9.01 5.83 2.67
N GLN A 208 8.52 7.07 2.73
CA GLN A 208 7.25 7.45 2.12
C GLN A 208 7.53 8.19 0.80
N LEU A 209 6.97 7.70 -0.32
CA LEU A 209 7.29 8.17 -1.67
C LEU A 209 6.68 9.51 -2.05
N ASP A 210 5.47 9.78 -1.59
CA ASP A 210 4.68 11.00 -1.83
C ASP A 210 4.13 11.52 -0.50
N ASP A 211 3.68 12.76 -0.43
CA ASP A 211 3.24 13.40 0.82
C ASP A 211 2.23 12.52 1.59
N PRO A 212 2.60 12.01 2.79
CA PRO A 212 1.74 11.12 3.58
C PRO A 212 0.43 11.78 4.01
N ASP A 213 0.38 13.11 4.07
CA ASP A 213 -0.75 13.84 4.65
C ASP A 213 -1.88 14.03 3.65
N ALA A 214 -1.61 13.91 2.34
CA ALA A 214 -2.63 13.96 1.29
C ALA A 214 -3.66 12.80 1.42
N GLY A 215 -3.25 11.63 1.89
CA GLY A 215 -4.16 10.48 2.12
C GLY A 215 -5.07 10.65 3.35
N GLY A 216 -4.64 11.46 4.32
CA GLY A 216 -5.44 11.83 5.49
C GLY A 216 -6.63 12.71 5.14
N GLU A 217 -6.66 13.29 3.95
CA GLU A 217 -7.77 14.12 3.51
C GLU A 217 -9.06 13.32 3.38
N PHE A 218 -9.07 12.20 2.66
CA PHE A 218 -10.32 11.48 2.44
C PHE A 218 -10.95 11.04 3.77
N TRP A 219 -10.15 10.50 4.66
CA TRP A 219 -10.68 9.93 5.89
C TRP A 219 -10.85 10.93 7.04
N GLY A 220 -10.07 12.00 7.09
CA GLY A 220 -10.26 13.12 8.02
C GLY A 220 -11.38 14.09 7.61
N GLU A 221 -12.03 13.85 6.46
CA GLU A 221 -12.99 14.77 5.83
C GLU A 221 -14.08 15.28 6.80
N PRO A 222 -14.76 14.44 7.61
CA PRO A 222 -15.78 14.95 8.53
C PRO A 222 -15.26 16.00 9.52
N TRP A 223 -14.04 15.82 10.04
CA TRP A 223 -13.46 16.75 11.00
C TRP A 223 -12.93 18.02 10.35
N ARG A 224 -12.39 17.94 9.12
CA ARG A 224 -12.04 19.16 8.36
C ARG A 224 -13.27 20.00 8.08
N HIS A 225 -14.34 19.38 7.58
CA HIS A 225 -15.61 20.09 7.33
C HIS A 225 -16.14 20.76 8.61
N ALA A 226 -16.07 20.07 9.75
CA ALA A 226 -16.45 20.66 11.03
C ALA A 226 -15.54 21.83 11.45
N ALA A 227 -14.22 21.72 11.22
CA ALA A 227 -13.25 22.78 11.49
C ALA A 227 -13.48 24.01 10.60
N ASP A 228 -13.91 23.81 9.36
CA ASP A 228 -14.31 24.86 8.41
C ASP A 228 -15.68 25.49 8.75
N GLY A 229 -16.32 25.05 9.84
CA GLY A 229 -17.60 25.57 10.31
C GLY A 229 -18.82 24.96 9.61
N HIS A 230 -18.65 23.93 8.77
CA HIS A 230 -19.77 23.22 8.18
C HIS A 230 -20.47 22.34 9.24
N ARG A 231 -21.80 22.22 9.14
CA ARG A 231 -22.57 21.34 10.02
C ARG A 231 -22.30 19.89 9.66
N VAL A 232 -21.63 19.19 10.57
CA VAL A 232 -21.31 17.76 10.47
C VAL A 232 -22.03 16.99 11.58
N THR A 233 -22.56 15.81 11.26
CA THR A 233 -23.15 14.94 12.28
C THR A 233 -22.12 13.98 12.87
N ARG A 234 -22.29 13.60 14.14
CA ARG A 234 -21.48 12.55 14.77
C ARG A 234 -21.59 11.22 14.02
N GLY A 235 -22.74 10.91 13.44
CA GLY A 235 -22.94 9.72 12.61
C GLY A 235 -22.11 9.71 11.33
N TRP A 236 -21.91 10.87 10.68
CA TRP A 236 -21.01 10.94 9.52
C TRP A 236 -19.55 10.66 9.91
N ALA A 237 -19.08 11.25 11.01
CA ALA A 237 -17.76 10.96 11.56
C ALA A 237 -17.61 9.48 11.96
N ALA A 238 -18.62 8.91 12.63
CA ALA A 238 -18.64 7.50 13.03
C ALA A 238 -18.50 6.56 11.82
N ARG A 239 -19.27 6.82 10.76
CA ARG A 239 -19.21 6.05 9.51
C ARG A 239 -17.80 6.09 8.92
N ARG A 240 -17.13 7.23 9.01
CA ARG A 240 -15.77 7.37 8.50
C ARG A 240 -14.75 6.56 9.28
N VAL A 241 -14.81 6.58 10.61
CA VAL A 241 -13.96 5.71 11.46
C VAL A 241 -14.21 4.24 11.16
N VAL A 242 -15.48 3.82 11.12
CA VAL A 242 -15.86 2.43 10.86
C VAL A 242 -15.35 1.97 9.50
N ALA A 243 -15.56 2.76 8.45
CA ALA A 243 -15.11 2.44 7.11
C ALA A 243 -13.58 2.35 7.02
N ALA A 244 -12.86 3.28 7.64
CA ALA A 244 -11.40 3.24 7.68
C ALA A 244 -10.87 1.97 8.35
N ARG A 245 -11.41 1.62 9.52
CA ARG A 245 -10.96 0.42 10.26
C ARG A 245 -11.32 -0.88 9.54
N LEU A 246 -12.46 -0.91 8.84
CA LEU A 246 -12.79 -2.02 7.96
C LEU A 246 -11.85 -2.11 6.75
N ASP A 247 -11.33 -0.97 6.26
CA ASP A 247 -10.31 -0.92 5.21
C ASP A 247 -8.98 -1.49 5.69
N SER A 248 -8.48 -1.04 6.84
CA SER A 248 -7.27 -1.57 7.50
C SER A 248 -7.39 -3.09 7.74
N LEU A 249 -8.54 -3.51 8.29
CA LEU A 249 -8.82 -4.92 8.57
C LEU A 249 -8.87 -5.76 7.28
N ALA A 250 -9.48 -5.25 6.21
CA ALA A 250 -9.48 -5.92 4.91
C ALA A 250 -8.07 -6.06 4.32
N GLY A 251 -7.21 -5.04 4.49
CA GLY A 251 -5.81 -5.07 4.11
C GLY A 251 -5.05 -6.17 4.86
N LEU A 252 -5.13 -6.19 6.19
CA LEU A 252 -4.52 -7.23 7.03
C LEU A 252 -5.02 -8.64 6.65
N LEU A 253 -6.33 -8.83 6.51
CA LEU A 253 -6.90 -10.14 6.15
C LEU A 253 -6.48 -10.59 4.75
N THR A 254 -6.13 -9.66 3.85
CA THR A 254 -5.55 -9.99 2.54
C THR A 254 -4.13 -10.53 2.72
N VAL A 255 -3.31 -9.93 3.59
CA VAL A 255 -1.95 -10.38 3.88
C VAL A 255 -1.95 -11.74 4.60
N VAL A 256 -2.89 -11.94 5.53
CA VAL A 256 -3.12 -13.24 6.20
C VAL A 256 -3.54 -14.33 5.20
N GLY A 257 -4.04 -13.97 4.02
CA GLY A 257 -4.53 -14.93 3.02
C GLY A 257 -5.94 -15.43 3.32
N TRP A 258 -6.80 -14.60 3.94
CA TRP A 258 -8.19 -14.96 4.27
C TRP A 258 -9.21 -14.16 3.42
N PRO A 259 -9.46 -14.59 2.15
CA PRO A 259 -10.18 -13.77 1.18
C PRO A 259 -11.65 -13.52 1.52
N ASP A 260 -12.38 -14.49 2.10
CA ASP A 260 -13.81 -14.27 2.38
C ASP A 260 -14.05 -13.21 3.46
N PRO A 261 -13.37 -13.24 4.63
CA PRO A 261 -13.50 -12.16 5.60
C PRO A 261 -12.98 -10.82 5.07
N ALA A 262 -11.89 -10.81 4.30
CA ALA A 262 -11.42 -9.58 3.66
C ALA A 262 -12.49 -8.99 2.72
N GLY A 263 -13.12 -9.83 1.89
CA GLY A 263 -14.22 -9.43 1.02
C GLY A 263 -15.46 -8.96 1.79
N LEU A 264 -15.79 -9.62 2.91
CA LEU A 264 -16.89 -9.18 3.78
C LEU A 264 -16.60 -7.83 4.43
N ALA A 265 -15.39 -7.60 4.94
CA ALA A 265 -14.97 -6.32 5.50
C ALA A 265 -15.10 -5.18 4.47
N ARG A 266 -14.63 -5.40 3.23
CA ARG A 266 -14.79 -4.45 2.11
C ARG A 266 -16.27 -4.15 1.81
N ARG A 267 -17.14 -5.16 1.78
CA ARG A 267 -18.58 -4.94 1.55
C ARG A 267 -19.23 -4.10 2.64
N ILE A 268 -18.93 -4.38 3.91
CA ILE A 268 -19.47 -3.61 5.05
C ILE A 268 -18.92 -2.17 5.01
N ARG A 269 -17.63 -1.99 4.66
CA ARG A 269 -17.01 -0.67 4.46
C ARG A 269 -17.75 0.13 3.41
N ASP A 270 -17.98 -0.45 2.24
CA ASP A 270 -18.67 0.23 1.14
C ASP A 270 -20.10 0.59 1.52
N GLU A 271 -20.82 -0.31 2.20
CA GLU A 271 -22.18 -0.03 2.69
C GLU A 271 -22.20 1.07 3.75
N THR A 272 -21.17 1.14 4.60
CA THR A 272 -21.01 2.19 5.61
C THR A 272 -20.80 3.54 4.94
N LEU A 273 -19.94 3.61 3.92
CA LEU A 273 -19.68 4.82 3.11
C LEU A 273 -20.90 5.23 2.28
N ALA A 274 -21.69 4.27 1.79
CA ALA A 274 -22.92 4.53 1.05
C ALA A 274 -24.12 4.95 1.93
N GLY A 275 -23.93 5.12 3.24
CA GLY A 275 -25.00 5.55 4.14
C GLY A 275 -26.01 4.45 4.49
N GLY A 276 -25.61 3.17 4.41
CA GLY A 276 -26.49 2.04 4.74
C GLY A 276 -27.06 2.10 6.17
N PRO A 277 -28.24 1.49 6.44
CA PRO A 277 -28.90 1.57 7.74
C PRO A 277 -28.04 0.97 8.86
N GLY A 278 -27.91 1.67 10.00
CA GLY A 278 -27.04 1.22 11.09
C GLY A 278 -27.41 -0.16 11.67
N SER A 279 -28.68 -0.55 11.65
CA SER A 279 -29.12 -1.89 12.10
C SER A 279 -28.49 -3.02 11.27
N ARG A 280 -28.46 -2.85 9.94
CA ARG A 280 -27.86 -3.81 9.02
C ARG A 280 -26.34 -3.82 9.13
N LEU A 281 -25.72 -2.64 9.26
CA LEU A 281 -24.28 -2.51 9.51
C LEU A 281 -23.87 -3.25 10.78
N ARG A 282 -24.56 -3.03 11.90
CA ARG A 282 -24.30 -3.71 13.18
C ARG A 282 -24.41 -5.24 13.05
N ALA A 283 -25.43 -5.75 12.36
CA ALA A 283 -25.58 -7.19 12.14
C ALA A 283 -24.42 -7.77 11.30
N GLY A 284 -24.02 -7.08 10.23
CA GLY A 284 -22.88 -7.47 9.41
C GLY A 284 -21.56 -7.48 10.17
N ILE A 285 -21.32 -6.43 10.97
CA ILE A 285 -20.13 -6.25 11.82
C ILE A 285 -20.08 -7.36 12.88
N ALA A 286 -21.17 -7.63 13.59
CA ALA A 286 -21.21 -8.69 14.60
C ALA A 286 -20.88 -10.07 14.02
N ARG A 287 -21.36 -10.37 12.81
CA ARG A 287 -21.03 -11.60 12.09
C ARG A 287 -19.55 -11.68 11.74
N LEU A 288 -18.98 -10.60 11.21
CA LEU A 288 -17.55 -10.54 10.89
C LEU A 288 -16.69 -10.70 12.15
N ALA A 289 -16.96 -9.89 13.19
CA ALA A 289 -16.23 -9.92 14.45
C ALA A 289 -16.29 -11.30 15.13
N GLY A 290 -17.46 -11.94 15.12
CA GLY A 290 -17.64 -13.30 15.65
C GLY A 290 -16.80 -14.34 14.89
N ARG A 291 -16.66 -14.22 13.57
CA ARG A 291 -15.81 -15.12 12.76
C ARG A 291 -14.32 -14.92 13.07
N LEU A 292 -13.88 -13.67 13.21
CA LEU A 292 -12.48 -13.35 13.50
C LEU A 292 -12.08 -13.77 14.92
N ARG A 293 -12.89 -13.43 15.93
CA ARG A 293 -12.62 -13.79 17.35
C ARG A 293 -12.59 -15.29 17.60
N ARG A 294 -13.37 -16.08 16.86
CA ARG A 294 -13.39 -17.56 16.99
C ARG A 294 -12.23 -18.25 16.26
N SER A 295 -11.49 -17.52 15.42
CA SER A 295 -10.41 -18.12 14.63
C SER A 295 -9.14 -18.25 15.48
N ARG A 296 -8.87 -19.48 15.93
CA ARG A 296 -7.61 -19.83 16.60
C ARG A 296 -6.43 -19.68 15.66
N THR A 297 -6.58 -20.03 14.38
CA THR A 297 -5.54 -19.87 13.36
C THR A 297 -5.16 -18.42 13.15
N LEU A 298 -6.14 -17.51 13.04
CA LEU A 298 -5.84 -16.07 12.93
C LEU A 298 -5.09 -15.57 14.16
N THR A 299 -5.57 -15.94 15.35
CA THR A 299 -4.91 -15.55 16.60
C THR A 299 -3.46 -16.06 16.62
N TRP A 300 -3.24 -17.34 16.35
CA TRP A 300 -1.92 -17.94 16.35
C TRP A 300 -0.98 -17.31 15.31
N LEU A 301 -1.45 -17.10 14.07
CA LEU A 301 -0.67 -16.46 13.00
C LEU A 301 -0.35 -14.98 13.24
N THR A 302 -0.97 -14.34 14.23
CA THR A 302 -0.80 -12.89 14.49
C THR A 302 -0.29 -12.59 15.90
N SER A 303 -0.16 -13.62 16.75
CA SER A 303 0.38 -13.47 18.09
C SER A 303 1.90 -13.38 18.06
N ASP A 304 2.46 -12.57 18.96
CA ASP A 304 3.91 -12.36 19.12
C ASP A 304 4.64 -11.81 17.87
N ILE A 305 3.89 -11.38 16.84
CA ILE A 305 4.44 -10.75 15.63
C ILE A 305 4.38 -9.24 15.77
N GLY A 306 5.50 -8.57 15.46
CA GLY A 306 5.59 -7.12 15.41
C GLY A 306 5.30 -6.47 16.76
N VAL A 307 5.77 -7.05 17.87
CA VAL A 307 5.48 -6.57 19.22
C VAL A 307 6.00 -5.14 19.41
N LEU A 308 5.09 -4.18 19.54
CA LEU A 308 5.43 -2.78 19.85
C LEU A 308 5.17 -2.50 21.33
N SER A 309 6.24 -2.24 22.10
CA SER A 309 6.12 -1.90 23.51
C SER A 309 5.36 -0.58 23.72
N THR A 310 4.66 -0.44 24.85
CA THR A 310 3.96 0.81 25.19
C THR A 310 4.92 2.00 25.31
N GLY A 311 6.14 1.79 25.82
CA GLY A 311 7.15 2.84 25.90
C GLY A 311 7.61 3.32 24.53
N THR A 312 7.88 2.40 23.60
CA THR A 312 8.26 2.75 22.22
C THR A 312 7.11 3.42 21.49
N ALA A 313 5.88 2.88 21.62
CA ALA A 313 4.69 3.48 21.03
C ALA A 313 4.49 4.93 21.47
N HIS A 314 4.61 5.19 22.78
CA HIS A 314 4.46 6.53 23.33
C HIS A 314 5.57 7.49 22.86
N ARG A 315 6.84 7.05 22.84
CA ARG A 315 7.97 7.88 22.39
C ARG A 315 7.86 8.26 20.92
N ALA A 316 7.48 7.32 20.06
CA ALA A 316 7.26 7.57 18.63
C ALA A 316 5.99 8.41 18.36
N GLY A 317 5.22 8.75 19.39
CA GLY A 317 4.03 9.59 19.26
C GLY A 317 2.79 8.85 18.73
N PHE A 318 2.72 7.53 18.88
CA PHE A 318 1.47 6.80 18.61
C PHE A 318 0.42 7.17 19.65
N GLY A 319 -0.81 7.38 19.18
CA GLY A 319 -1.98 7.48 20.05
C GLY A 319 -3.11 6.55 19.62
N GLY A 320 -4.26 6.71 20.28
CA GLY A 320 -5.49 6.00 19.92
C GLY A 320 -5.31 4.47 19.91
N THR A 321 -5.57 3.86 18.75
CA THR A 321 -5.59 2.40 18.58
C THR A 321 -4.26 1.73 18.92
N VAL A 322 -3.15 2.23 18.38
CA VAL A 322 -1.85 1.53 18.51
C VAL A 322 -1.35 1.58 19.95
N LEU A 323 -1.55 2.71 20.64
CA LEU A 323 -1.19 2.85 22.05
C LEU A 323 -2.06 1.97 22.98
N ARG A 324 -3.35 1.77 22.66
CA ARG A 324 -4.17 0.82 23.42
C ARG A 324 -3.77 -0.62 23.14
N ALA A 325 -3.46 -0.95 21.89
CA ALA A 325 -2.98 -2.27 21.50
C ALA A 325 -1.64 -2.60 22.18
N SER A 326 -0.72 -1.63 22.32
CA SER A 326 0.56 -1.84 23.00
C SER A 326 0.42 -2.21 24.48
N ARG A 327 -0.66 -1.77 25.13
CA ARG A 327 -1.00 -2.14 26.52
C ARG A 327 -1.56 -3.56 26.63
N ALA A 328 -2.05 -4.12 25.51
CA ALA A 328 -2.62 -5.45 25.41
C ALA A 328 -1.68 -6.46 24.70
N GLY A 329 -0.38 -6.18 24.67
CA GLY A 329 0.66 -7.04 24.08
C GLY A 329 1.39 -6.41 22.90
N GLY A 330 0.77 -5.49 22.16
CA GLY A 330 1.41 -4.73 21.07
C GLY A 330 1.71 -5.50 19.80
N ASP A 331 1.35 -6.78 19.74
CA ASP A 331 1.47 -7.62 18.54
C ASP A 331 0.39 -7.29 17.50
N VAL A 332 0.47 -7.92 16.32
CA VAL A 332 -0.54 -7.83 15.27
C VAL A 332 -1.93 -8.20 15.82
N ALA A 333 -2.01 -9.19 16.70
CA ALA A 333 -3.26 -9.67 17.27
C ALA A 333 -3.99 -8.63 18.14
N ALA A 334 -3.26 -7.91 18.98
CA ALA A 334 -3.76 -6.83 19.81
C ALA A 334 -4.32 -5.69 18.94
N ARG A 335 -3.62 -5.33 17.86
CA ARG A 335 -4.03 -4.24 16.96
C ARG A 335 -5.34 -4.52 16.24
N TRP A 336 -5.50 -5.69 15.62
CA TRP A 336 -6.75 -5.97 14.91
C TRP A 336 -7.95 -6.15 15.86
N ARG A 337 -7.71 -6.60 17.10
CA ARG A 337 -8.75 -6.63 18.14
C ARG A 337 -9.19 -5.23 18.55
N GLU A 338 -8.26 -4.30 18.69
CA GLU A 338 -8.59 -2.89 18.94
C GLU A 338 -9.37 -2.28 17.76
N TRP A 339 -9.01 -2.58 16.51
CA TRP A 339 -9.82 -2.17 15.36
C TRP A 339 -11.26 -2.69 15.43
N LEU A 340 -11.47 -3.94 15.83
CA LEU A 340 -12.83 -4.47 16.02
C LEU A 340 -13.60 -3.72 17.11
N THR A 341 -12.95 -3.42 18.23
CA THR A 341 -13.57 -2.61 19.30
C THR A 341 -13.99 -1.23 18.78
N GLU A 342 -13.16 -0.57 17.98
CA GLU A 342 -13.48 0.73 17.37
C GLU A 342 -14.62 0.63 16.36
N ILE A 343 -14.61 -0.39 15.51
CA ILE A 343 -15.67 -0.66 14.52
C ILE A 343 -17.01 -0.86 15.24
N GLU A 344 -17.05 -1.67 16.29
CA GLU A 344 -18.28 -1.94 17.05
C GLU A 344 -18.79 -0.68 17.76
N ARG A 345 -17.92 0.06 18.44
CA ARG A 345 -18.30 1.34 19.08
C ARG A 345 -18.82 2.35 18.07
N GLY A 346 -18.14 2.50 16.93
CA GLY A 346 -18.55 3.40 15.86
C GLY A 346 -19.91 3.00 15.25
N ALA A 347 -20.15 1.69 15.06
CA ALA A 347 -21.39 1.17 14.50
C ALA A 347 -22.66 1.50 15.30
N HIS A 348 -22.53 1.75 16.61
CA HIS A 348 -23.64 2.22 17.44
C HIS A 348 -23.98 3.70 17.23
N ARG A 349 -23.07 4.48 16.64
CA ARG A 349 -23.20 5.93 16.49
C ARG A 349 -23.42 6.38 15.04
N VAL A 350 -23.42 5.47 14.06
CA VAL A 350 -23.53 5.79 12.61
C VAL A 350 -24.82 6.52 12.22
N ASP A 351 -25.88 6.43 13.03
CA ASP A 351 -27.16 7.10 12.81
C ASP A 351 -27.36 8.31 13.74
N ASP A 352 -26.31 8.72 14.47
CA ASP A 352 -26.35 9.88 15.36
C ASP A 352 -26.40 11.19 14.55
N THR A 353 -27.50 11.92 14.69
CA THR A 353 -27.76 13.18 13.99
C THR A 353 -27.32 14.41 14.77
N SER A 354 -26.79 14.25 15.99
CA SER A 354 -26.25 15.36 16.77
C SER A 354 -25.03 15.95 16.08
N ALA A 355 -24.80 17.25 16.29
CA ALA A 355 -23.67 17.94 15.70
C ALA A 355 -22.34 17.43 16.27
N LEU A 356 -21.36 17.21 15.40
CA LEU A 356 -19.98 17.04 15.78
C LEU A 356 -19.51 18.35 16.42
N SER A 357 -18.97 18.28 17.64
CA SER A 357 -18.62 19.47 18.43
C SER A 357 -17.17 19.37 18.85
N GLY A 358 -16.32 20.25 18.32
CA GLY A 358 -14.89 20.27 18.62
C GLY A 358 -14.06 20.55 17.37
N THR A 359 -13.47 21.74 17.29
CA THR A 359 -12.61 22.18 16.20
C THR A 359 -11.13 21.82 16.39
N ALA A 360 -10.77 21.14 17.48
CA ALA A 360 -9.39 20.82 17.82
C ALA A 360 -9.05 19.37 17.44
N GLY A 361 -8.54 19.14 16.23
CA GLY A 361 -7.87 17.87 15.90
C GLY A 361 -8.01 17.32 14.49
N ALA A 362 -8.52 18.09 13.51
CA ALA A 362 -8.55 17.66 12.12
C ALA A 362 -7.14 17.22 11.61
N ALA A 363 -6.08 17.78 12.18
CA ALA A 363 -4.68 17.46 11.87
C ALA A 363 -4.14 16.15 12.49
N THR A 364 -4.97 15.34 13.16
CA THR A 364 -4.50 14.18 13.94
C THR A 364 -4.94 12.83 13.36
N TRP A 365 -5.73 12.80 12.28
CA TRP A 365 -6.36 11.58 11.78
C TRP A 365 -5.43 10.68 10.93
N VAL A 366 -4.31 11.18 10.41
CA VAL A 366 -3.21 10.36 9.85
C VAL A 366 -1.88 11.00 10.20
N ARG A 367 -0.94 10.22 10.76
CA ARG A 367 0.48 10.57 10.78
C ARG A 367 1.28 9.32 10.43
N SER A 368 1.92 9.34 9.26
CA SER A 368 2.83 8.27 8.86
C SER A 368 4.15 8.30 9.65
N GLY A 369 4.51 9.46 10.22
CA GLY A 369 5.75 9.68 10.97
C GLY A 369 6.06 8.62 12.04
N PRO A 370 5.16 8.39 13.02
CA PRO A 370 5.36 7.36 14.05
C PRO A 370 5.60 5.95 13.48
N VAL A 371 4.97 5.63 12.34
CA VAL A 371 5.13 4.32 11.68
C VAL A 371 6.50 4.21 11.04
N LEU A 372 6.93 5.21 10.28
CA LEU A 372 8.24 5.22 9.63
C LEU A 372 9.37 5.12 10.65
N GLU A 373 9.22 5.74 11.82
CA GLU A 373 10.20 5.67 12.91
C GLU A 373 10.38 4.25 13.47
N VAL A 374 9.29 3.51 13.70
CA VAL A 374 9.37 2.19 14.37
C VAL A 374 9.55 1.02 13.42
N LEU A 375 9.24 1.18 12.13
CA LEU A 375 9.28 0.08 11.17
C LEU A 375 10.66 -0.58 11.08
N PRO A 376 11.79 0.13 10.89
CA PRO A 376 13.10 -0.50 10.81
C PRO A 376 13.37 -1.46 11.99
N GLY A 377 13.20 -0.99 13.23
CA GLY A 377 13.45 -1.79 14.42
C GLY A 377 12.45 -2.92 14.67
N LEU A 378 11.25 -2.89 14.06
CA LEU A 378 10.27 -3.97 14.14
C LEU A 378 10.46 -5.03 13.05
N LEU A 379 11.11 -4.66 11.93
CA LEU A 379 11.24 -5.50 10.75
C LEU A 379 12.61 -6.15 10.62
N GLU A 380 13.67 -5.54 11.16
CA GLU A 380 14.99 -6.15 11.22
C GLU A 380 14.96 -7.44 12.08
N GLY A 381 15.48 -8.52 11.52
CA GLY A 381 15.43 -9.86 12.09
C GLY A 381 14.10 -10.60 11.91
N ALA A 382 13.08 -9.97 11.33
CA ALA A 382 11.79 -10.61 11.07
C ALA A 382 11.83 -11.41 9.77
N GLU A 383 11.07 -12.51 9.71
CA GLU A 383 10.73 -13.18 8.45
C GLU A 383 9.84 -12.28 7.58
N LEU A 384 9.92 -12.44 6.26
CA LEU A 384 9.16 -11.64 5.28
C LEU A 384 7.64 -11.70 5.53
N SER A 385 7.12 -12.85 5.96
CA SER A 385 5.71 -13.03 6.30
C SER A 385 5.31 -12.18 7.52
N ALA A 386 6.09 -12.26 8.59
CA ALA A 386 5.94 -11.49 9.81
C ALA A 386 6.10 -9.98 9.57
N ALA A 387 7.03 -9.59 8.70
CA ALA A 387 7.24 -8.21 8.29
C ALA A 387 5.99 -7.64 7.58
N ARG A 388 5.44 -8.39 6.63
CA ARG A 388 4.20 -7.98 5.93
C ARG A 388 3.01 -7.87 6.87
N LEU A 389 2.85 -8.79 7.82
CA LEU A 389 1.79 -8.72 8.83
C LEU A 389 1.96 -7.51 9.75
N THR A 390 3.20 -7.23 10.19
CA THR A 390 3.53 -6.07 11.02
C THR A 390 3.15 -4.76 10.32
N VAL A 391 3.61 -4.57 9.07
CA VAL A 391 3.28 -3.39 8.25
C VAL A 391 1.76 -3.26 8.07
N ALA A 392 1.07 -4.34 7.71
CA ALA A 392 -0.37 -4.32 7.49
C ALA A 392 -1.17 -4.01 8.76
N SER A 393 -0.66 -4.38 9.94
CA SER A 393 -1.30 -4.16 11.24
C SER A 393 -1.04 -2.77 11.84
N LEU A 394 0.08 -2.15 11.49
CA LEU A 394 0.38 -0.76 11.84
C LEU A 394 -0.49 0.20 11.05
N ASP A 395 -0.74 -0.14 9.78
CA ASP A 395 -1.48 0.64 8.78
C ASP A 395 -1.17 2.16 8.85
N PRO A 396 -0.12 2.64 8.16
CA PRO A 396 0.24 4.07 8.17
C PRO A 396 -0.88 4.97 7.63
N ARG A 397 -1.92 4.42 6.99
CA ARG A 397 -3.12 5.15 6.54
C ARG A 397 -4.08 5.52 7.68
N GLY A 398 -3.95 4.90 8.86
CA GLY A 398 -4.99 4.90 9.89
C GLY A 398 -4.49 5.12 11.32
N THR A 399 -3.24 5.52 11.52
CA THR A 399 -2.64 5.69 12.85
C THR A 399 -3.12 6.92 13.61
N GLY A 400 -3.95 7.76 13.01
CA GLY A 400 -4.41 8.94 13.69
C GLY A 400 -5.45 8.71 14.77
N ILE A 401 -5.56 9.70 15.63
CA ILE A 401 -6.46 9.75 16.76
C ILE A 401 -7.69 10.54 16.29
N PRO A 402 -8.91 9.95 16.27
CA PRO A 402 -10.11 10.77 16.20
C PRO A 402 -10.08 11.74 17.39
N PRO A 403 -10.29 13.06 17.22
CA PRO A 403 -10.28 13.99 18.34
C PRO A 403 -11.21 13.51 19.44
N ASP A 404 -10.76 13.66 20.68
CA ASP A 404 -11.44 13.11 21.84
C ASP A 404 -12.70 13.92 22.18
N GLU A 405 -13.82 13.52 21.58
CA GLU A 405 -15.14 14.12 21.82
C GLU A 405 -16.04 13.24 22.73
N GLY A 406 -15.45 12.53 23.70
CA GLY A 406 -16.19 11.58 24.55
C GLY A 406 -16.46 10.23 23.87
N TRP A 407 -15.58 9.84 22.95
CA TRP A 407 -15.57 8.50 22.35
C TRP A 407 -14.88 7.45 23.24
N GLY A 408 -14.23 7.90 24.32
CA GLY A 408 -13.46 7.03 25.22
C GLY A 408 -12.24 6.42 24.52
N PHE A 409 -11.65 7.14 23.55
CA PHE A 409 -10.44 6.73 22.85
C PHE A 409 -9.15 7.22 23.55
N SER A 410 -9.24 8.27 24.38
CA SER A 410 -8.20 8.59 25.36
C SER A 410 -8.31 7.66 26.56
N GLY A 411 -7.49 6.61 26.55
CA GLY A 411 -7.09 6.00 27.81
C GLY A 411 -6.00 6.87 28.41
N ALA A 412 -6.21 7.35 29.64
CA ALA A 412 -5.12 7.71 30.55
C ALA A 412 -4.01 6.65 30.48
#